data_AF-A0A3B8N5I5-F1
#
_entry.id   AF-A0A3B8N5I5-F1
#
_cell.length_a   1.000
_cell.length_b   1.000
_cell.length_c   1.000
_cell.angle_alpha   90.00
_cell.angle_beta   90.00
_cell.angle_gamma   90.00
#
_symmetry.space_group_name_H-M   'P 1'
#
loop_
_entity.id
_entity.type
_entity.pdbx_description
1 polymer ?
#
loop_
_entity_poly.entity_id
_entity_poly.type
_entity_poly.pdbx_seq_one_letter_code
_entity_poly.pdbx_strand_id
1 'polypeptide(L)'
;AILKNFLPIRFVSHCFTSGPEIAKKILDLGGYISIPGVVTFPKAEELRAAVKFIPLERILIETDCPYLTPMPFRGKRNEPAFLPYTAQKIAEVKGLPLEEIAEKVKENTIRFFSLVL
;
A
#
# COMPACT_ATOMS: atom_id res chain seq x y z
N ALA A 1 -3.14 -21.46 -0.64
CA ALA A 1 -4.12 -22.57 -0.61
C ALA A 1 -5.45 -22.09 -0.02
N ILE A 2 -5.46 -21.51 1.19
CA ILE A 2 -6.70 -21.12 1.90
C ILE A 2 -7.58 -20.11 1.13
N LEU A 3 -7.02 -18.99 0.68
CA LEU A 3 -7.81 -17.93 0.00
C LEU A 3 -8.57 -18.42 -1.25
N LYS A 4 -8.04 -19.44 -1.95
CA LYS A 4 -8.67 -19.98 -3.16
C LYS A 4 -10.05 -20.59 -2.89
N ASN A 5 -10.31 -21.05 -1.67
CA ASN A 5 -11.59 -21.66 -1.29
C ASN A 5 -12.72 -20.62 -1.15
N PHE A 6 -12.39 -19.33 -1.14
CA PHE A 6 -13.36 -18.24 -0.96
C PHE A 6 -13.53 -17.39 -2.21
N LEU A 7 -12.92 -17.77 -3.34
CA LEU A 7 -12.98 -16.99 -4.56
C LEU A 7 -14.30 -17.21 -5.33
N PRO A 8 -14.86 -16.16 -5.95
CA PRO A 8 -14.36 -14.78 -5.95
C PRO A 8 -14.72 -14.03 -4.66
N ILE A 9 -13.71 -13.46 -3.98
CA ILE A 9 -13.89 -12.53 -2.87
C ILE A 9 -13.11 -11.25 -3.15
N ARG A 10 -13.66 -10.11 -2.77
CA ARG A 10 -12.93 -8.84 -2.75
C ARG A 10 -12.13 -8.76 -1.45
N PHE A 11 -10.82 -8.68 -1.55
CA PHE A 11 -9.95 -8.62 -0.37
C PHE A 11 -8.74 -7.71 -0.60
N VAL A 12 -8.17 -7.25 0.52
CA VAL A 12 -6.93 -6.47 0.58
C VAL A 12 -5.92 -7.20 1.46
N SER A 13 -4.67 -7.23 1.02
CA SER A 13 -3.55 -7.54 1.90
C SER A 13 -3.16 -6.28 2.67
N HIS A 14 -3.74 -6.13 3.86
CA HIS A 14 -3.41 -5.07 4.83
C HIS A 14 -1.94 -5.15 5.26
N CYS A 15 -1.32 -4.00 5.53
CA CYS A 15 0.02 -3.83 6.08
C CYS A 15 1.09 -4.68 5.36
N PHE A 16 1.11 -4.60 4.03
CA PHE A 16 1.98 -5.43 3.21
C PHE A 16 3.46 -5.02 3.38
N THR A 17 4.29 -6.01 3.69
CA THR A 17 5.73 -5.83 3.97
C THR A 17 6.62 -6.88 3.31
N SER A 18 6.07 -7.70 2.40
CA SER A 18 6.81 -8.74 1.66
C SER A 18 7.31 -8.25 0.29
N GLY A 19 8.01 -9.11 -0.45
CA GLY A 19 8.51 -8.81 -1.79
C GLY A 19 7.57 -9.08 -2.97
N PRO A 20 8.07 -8.84 -4.21
CA PRO A 20 7.32 -8.97 -5.46
C PRO A 20 6.67 -10.34 -5.67
N GLU A 21 7.30 -11.43 -5.21
CA GLU A 21 6.77 -12.78 -5.38
C GLU A 21 5.43 -12.98 -4.66
N ILE A 22 5.32 -12.47 -3.43
CA ILE A 22 4.09 -12.53 -2.65
C ILE A 22 3.07 -11.54 -3.21
N ALA A 23 3.51 -10.35 -3.61
CA ALA A 23 2.64 -9.37 -4.27
C ALA A 23 1.99 -9.96 -5.53
N LYS A 24 2.77 -10.64 -6.38
CA LYS A 24 2.24 -11.33 -7.57
C LYS A 24 1.17 -12.34 -7.21
N LYS A 25 1.40 -13.18 -6.19
CA LYS A 25 0.41 -14.18 -5.75
C LYS A 25 -0.89 -13.53 -5.26
N ILE A 26 -0.82 -12.36 -4.61
CA ILE A 26 -2.02 -11.62 -4.18
C ILE A 26 -2.77 -11.06 -5.39
N LEU A 27 -2.05 -10.48 -6.34
CA LEU A 27 -2.60 -9.90 -7.57
C LEU A 27 -3.23 -10.97 -8.48
N ASP A 28 -2.61 -12.14 -8.61
CA ASP A 28 -3.12 -13.29 -9.37
C ASP A 28 -4.49 -13.77 -8.83
N LEU A 29 -4.80 -13.49 -7.55
CA LEU A 29 -6.10 -13.79 -6.93
C LEU A 29 -7.08 -12.61 -6.97
N GLY A 30 -6.71 -11.50 -7.62
CA GLY A 30 -7.55 -10.30 -7.76
C GLY A 30 -7.54 -9.34 -6.57
N GLY A 31 -6.64 -9.54 -5.60
CA GLY A 31 -6.55 -8.73 -4.38
C GLY A 31 -5.98 -7.33 -4.60
N TYR A 32 -6.28 -6.43 -3.66
CA TYR A 32 -5.58 -5.16 -3.49
C TYR A 32 -4.44 -5.31 -2.48
N ILE A 33 -3.45 -4.41 -2.51
CA ILE A 33 -2.32 -4.42 -1.58
C ILE A 33 -2.23 -3.05 -0.92
N SER A 34 -2.29 -3.03 0.42
CA SER A 34 -2.17 -1.79 1.19
C SER A 34 -0.75 -1.60 1.72
N ILE A 35 -0.17 -0.44 1.43
CA ILE A 35 1.23 -0.13 1.73
C ILE A 35 1.31 0.77 2.98
N PRO A 36 1.93 0.31 4.08
CA PRO A 36 2.10 1.11 5.29
C PRO A 36 3.34 2.00 5.22
N GLY A 37 3.51 2.87 6.22
CA GLY A 37 4.67 3.77 6.36
C GLY A 37 6.04 3.07 6.39
N VAL A 38 6.08 1.74 6.56
CA VAL A 38 7.30 0.91 6.45
C VAL A 38 8.03 1.09 5.11
N VAL A 39 7.32 1.43 4.03
CA VAL A 39 7.94 1.70 2.71
C VAL A 39 9.00 2.80 2.77
N THR A 40 8.89 3.71 3.75
CA THR A 40 9.84 4.79 3.99
C THR A 40 11.11 4.36 4.73
N PHE A 41 11.16 3.16 5.30
CA PHE A 41 12.26 2.74 6.15
C PHE A 41 13.50 2.40 5.32
N PRO A 42 14.73 2.72 5.80
CA PRO A 42 15.95 2.45 5.04
C PRO A 42 16.10 1.00 4.60
N LYS A 43 15.69 0.03 5.42
CA LYS A 43 15.84 -1.41 5.13
C LYS A 43 14.69 -2.05 4.35
N ALA A 44 13.68 -1.29 3.94
CA ALA A 44 12.48 -1.82 3.28
C ALA A 44 12.65 -1.99 1.75
N GLU A 45 13.81 -2.44 1.28
CA GLU A 45 14.09 -2.58 -0.17
C GLU A 45 13.18 -3.61 -0.84
N GLU A 46 12.89 -4.71 -0.17
CA GLU A 46 12.02 -5.76 -0.70
C GLU A 46 10.58 -5.25 -0.92
N LEU A 47 10.07 -4.47 0.04
CA LEU A 47 8.78 -3.80 -0.07
C LEU A 47 8.78 -2.76 -1.19
N ARG A 48 9.86 -1.97 -1.34
CA ARG A 48 9.98 -1.02 -2.46
C ARG A 48 10.02 -1.72 -3.82
N ALA A 49 10.72 -2.85 -3.92
CA ALA A 49 10.70 -3.67 -5.12
C ALA A 49 9.28 -4.17 -5.44
N ALA A 50 8.53 -4.59 -4.42
CA ALA A 50 7.12 -4.96 -4.59
C ALA A 50 6.26 -3.78 -5.04
N VAL A 51 6.39 -2.61 -4.39
CA VAL A 51 5.68 -1.38 -4.79
C VAL A 51 5.97 -1.03 -6.24
N LYS A 52 7.23 -1.11 -6.68
CA LYS A 52 7.60 -0.88 -8.09
C LYS A 52 6.87 -1.83 -9.04
N PHE A 53 6.77 -3.11 -8.68
CA PHE A 53 6.09 -4.15 -9.46
C PHE A 53 4.56 -4.03 -9.48
N ILE A 54 3.90 -3.68 -8.37
CA ILE A 54 2.44 -3.70 -8.24
C ILE A 54 1.78 -2.65 -9.14
N PRO A 55 0.79 -2.97 -9.99
CA PRO A 55 0.06 -1.98 -10.78
C PRO A 55 -0.61 -0.91 -9.89
N LEU A 56 -0.58 0.36 -10.30
CA LEU A 56 -1.01 1.47 -9.45
C LEU A 56 -2.49 1.36 -9.07
N GLU A 57 -3.33 0.81 -9.94
CA GLU A 57 -4.77 0.54 -9.73
C GLU A 57 -5.06 -0.57 -8.71
N ARG A 58 -4.01 -1.22 -8.16
CA ARG A 58 -4.10 -2.24 -7.11
C ARG A 58 -3.44 -1.82 -5.79
N ILE A 59 -2.90 -0.60 -5.73
CA ILE A 59 -2.27 -0.05 -4.52
C ILE A 59 -3.32 0.72 -3.69
N LEU A 60 -3.35 0.40 -2.40
CA LEU A 60 -3.92 1.23 -1.34
C LEU A 60 -2.76 1.70 -0.43
N ILE A 61 -2.99 2.72 0.40
CA ILE A 61 -2.03 3.17 1.40
C ILE A 61 -2.69 3.32 2.75
N GLU A 62 -1.91 3.16 3.81
CA GLU A 62 -2.41 3.25 5.17
C GLU A 62 -1.33 3.72 6.15
N THR A 63 -1.78 4.09 7.35
CA THR A 63 -0.87 4.41 8.46
C THR A 63 -0.67 3.22 9.39
N ASP A 64 -1.70 2.39 9.57
CA ASP A 64 -1.77 1.39 10.65
C ASP A 64 -1.53 2.04 12.03
N CYS A 65 -1.97 3.29 12.20
CA CYS A 65 -1.77 4.04 13.43
C CYS A 65 -2.43 3.32 14.63
N PRO A 66 -1.79 3.30 15.81
CA PRO A 66 -0.68 4.14 16.24
C PRO A 66 0.74 3.64 15.89
N TYR A 67 0.86 2.58 15.09
CA TYR A 67 2.13 1.90 14.78
C TYR A 67 2.76 2.39 13.47
N LEU A 68 3.98 1.89 13.18
CA LEU A 68 4.60 2.00 11.84
C LEU A 68 4.81 3.43 11.30
N THR A 69 5.06 4.37 12.20
CA THR A 69 5.32 5.78 11.88
C THR A 69 6.37 5.92 10.78
N PRO A 70 6.04 6.59 9.66
CA PRO A 70 6.96 6.75 8.54
C PRO A 70 8.13 7.66 8.89
N MET A 71 9.21 7.57 8.12
CA MET A 71 10.29 8.56 8.15
C MET A 71 9.74 9.92 7.71
N PRO A 72 10.21 11.04 8.30
CA PRO A 72 11.29 11.16 9.29
C PRO A 72 10.84 10.97 10.76
N PHE A 73 9.60 10.61 11.04
CA PHE A 73 9.03 10.58 12.41
C PHE A 73 9.17 9.23 13.12
N ARG A 74 10.04 8.35 12.63
CA ARG A 74 10.20 7.00 13.17
C ARG A 74 10.47 7.04 14.68
N GLY A 75 9.81 6.16 15.43
CA GLY A 75 9.90 6.08 16.89
C GLY A 75 8.89 6.94 17.65
N LYS A 76 8.18 7.85 16.96
CA LYS A 76 7.02 8.57 17.54
C LYS A 76 5.73 7.77 17.33
N ARG A 77 4.64 8.16 17.99
CA ARG A 77 3.29 7.63 17.72
C ARG A 77 2.87 8.01 16.29
N ASN A 78 2.30 7.07 15.55
CA ASN A 78 1.78 7.34 14.22
C ASN A 78 0.36 7.92 14.29
N GLU A 79 -0.02 8.65 13.25
CA GLU A 79 -1.33 9.25 13.10
C GLU A 79 -1.72 9.36 11.62
N PRO A 80 -3.03 9.44 11.29
CA PRO A 80 -3.49 9.60 9.90
C PRO A 80 -2.84 10.77 9.15
N ALA A 81 -2.48 11.85 9.84
CA ALA A 81 -1.83 13.02 9.24
C ALA A 81 -0.44 12.71 8.63
N PHE A 82 0.18 11.57 8.97
CA PHE A 82 1.45 11.14 8.38
C PHE A 82 1.31 10.29 7.11
N LEU A 83 0.08 9.99 6.67
CA LEU A 83 -0.15 9.27 5.42
C LEU A 83 0.53 9.90 4.17
N PRO A 84 0.63 11.24 4.03
CA PRO A 84 1.32 11.86 2.89
C PRO A 84 2.78 11.43 2.74
N TYR A 85 3.51 11.12 3.83
CA TYR A 85 4.90 10.65 3.74
C TYR A 85 5.00 9.25 3.12
N THR A 86 4.01 8.39 3.37
CA THR A 86 3.88 7.08 2.70
C THR A 86 3.64 7.27 1.21
N ALA A 87 2.69 8.16 0.84
CA ALA A 87 2.37 8.45 -0.56
C ALA A 87 3.58 9.04 -1.31
N GLN A 88 4.30 9.98 -0.70
CA GLN A 88 5.51 10.59 -1.26
C GLN A 88 6.58 9.54 -1.59
N LYS A 89 6.82 8.60 -0.68
CA LYS A 89 7.79 7.53 -0.95
C LYS A 89 7.33 6.60 -2.07
N ILE A 90 6.03 6.33 -2.18
CA ILE A 90 5.49 5.52 -3.28
C ILE A 90 5.65 6.25 -4.63
N ALA A 91 5.38 7.56 -4.67
CA ALA A 91 5.63 8.42 -5.84
C ALA A 91 7.09 8.32 -6.30
N GLU A 92 8.04 8.46 -5.38
CA GLU A 92 9.48 8.30 -5.68
C GLU A 92 9.81 6.93 -6.26
N VAL A 93 9.28 5.86 -5.68
CA VAL A 93 9.52 4.47 -6.14
C VAL A 93 8.90 4.22 -7.53
N LYS A 94 7.74 4.84 -7.80
CA LYS A 94 7.03 4.73 -9.07
C LYS A 94 7.55 5.65 -10.16
N GLY A 95 8.27 6.71 -9.80
CA GLY A 95 8.66 7.76 -10.74
C GLY A 95 7.47 8.57 -11.24
N LEU A 96 6.44 8.77 -10.39
CA LEU A 96 5.21 9.49 -10.71
C LEU A 96 5.03 10.71 -9.80
N PRO A 97 4.29 11.75 -10.23
CA PRO A 97 3.91 12.86 -9.38
C PRO A 97 3.10 12.39 -8.15
N LEU A 98 3.25 13.08 -7.01
CA LEU A 98 2.50 12.76 -5.79
C LEU A 98 0.99 12.86 -6.02
N GLU A 99 0.56 13.84 -6.80
CA GLU A 99 -0.83 14.11 -7.13
C GLU A 99 -1.46 12.91 -7.85
N GLU A 100 -0.72 12.27 -8.76
CA GLU A 100 -1.17 11.08 -9.49
C GLU A 100 -1.32 9.87 -8.54
N ILE A 101 -0.37 9.69 -7.62
CA ILE A 101 -0.49 8.66 -6.57
C ILE A 101 -1.71 8.91 -5.70
N ALA A 102 -1.91 10.15 -5.25
CA ALA A 102 -3.01 10.52 -4.38
C ALA A 102 -4.37 10.30 -5.05
N GLU A 103 -4.52 10.72 -6.31
CA GLU A 103 -5.73 10.52 -7.10
C GLU A 103 -6.02 9.03 -7.30
N LYS A 104 -5.02 8.25 -7.75
CA LYS A 104 -5.24 6.82 -8.02
C LYS A 104 -5.57 6.04 -6.76
N VAL A 105 -4.87 6.31 -5.67
CA VAL A 105 -5.13 5.65 -4.38
C VAL A 105 -6.50 6.01 -3.83
N LYS A 106 -6.93 7.27 -3.98
CA LYS A 106 -8.30 7.70 -3.64
C LYS A 106 -9.34 6.91 -4.46
N GLU A 107 -9.19 6.85 -5.79
CA GLU A 107 -10.08 6.07 -6.65
C GLU A 107 -10.14 4.59 -6.27
N ASN A 108 -8.97 3.99 -6.02
CA ASN A 108 -8.86 2.59 -5.61
C ASN A 108 -9.57 2.34 -4.28
N THR A 109 -9.39 3.23 -3.31
CA THR A 109 -10.01 3.15 -1.98
C THR A 109 -11.52 3.24 -2.07
N ILE A 110 -12.04 4.23 -2.81
CA ILE A 110 -13.48 4.38 -3.07
C ILE A 110 -14.04 3.13 -3.72
N ARG A 111 -13.37 2.61 -4.75
CA ARG A 111 -13.81 1.41 -5.48
C ARG A 111 -13.78 0.16 -4.61
N PHE A 112 -12.74 0.00 -3.81
CA PHE A 112 -12.57 -1.18 -2.96
C PHE A 112 -13.64 -1.23 -1.86
N PHE A 113 -13.75 -0.14 -1.10
CA PHE A 113 -14.69 -0.03 0.03
C PHE A 113 -16.11 0.40 -0.37
N SER A 114 -16.34 0.67 -1.65
CA SER A 114 -17.64 1.16 -2.18
C SER A 114 -18.12 2.43 -1.46
N LEU A 115 -17.21 3.37 -1.23
CA LEU A 115 -17.51 4.62 -0.53
C LEU A 115 -18.34 5.56 -1.42
N VAL A 116 -19.23 6.32 -0.79
CA VAL A 116 -19.91 7.45 -1.42
C VAL A 116 -19.26 8.72 -0.86
N LEU A 117 -18.65 9.53 -1.74
CA LEU A 117 -18.03 10.81 -1.40
C LEU A 117 -18.89 11.98 -1.89
#